data_AF-A0A507C551-F1
#
_entry.id   AF-A0A507C551-F1
#
_cell.length_a   1.000
_cell.length_b   1.000
_cell.length_c   1.000
_cell.angle_alpha   90.00
_cell.angle_beta   90.00
_cell.angle_gamma   90.00
#
_symmetry.space_group_name_H-M   'P 1'
#
loop_
_entity.id
_entity.type
_entity.pdbx_description
1 polymer ?
#
loop_
_entity_poly.entity_id
_entity_poly.type
_entity_poly.pdbx_seq_one_letter_code
_entity_poly.pdbx_strand_id
1 'polypeptide(L)'
;MMSPSQSPGPSSPRSLRILLRKVTASSLTSSTASSPKRGKFSETGLQPIPTSALDVLPRELWERVISFVPNPGTSQDHQVRTLHLTTRYGRQLALLQTFLHHPRLLDPSLTRHLIKTGTLVPRFLAQNNIGWKALYDIYRDDVMALIQIRATDLYGEDANLGGNDIAIFEALTNDLAANHLQVREMIDKFGFIPMERFSPTAVFRLYHLTKYDISLLDLLIEKYGYDTTTVNNRIMHFALTNSNTSYSQIQSYLSRGFTISPSVIIAVLTDHSAANVVTTLSKILPMGQIRPYAIEVLEHQMGPNGDFVGEIIGSLIEAFSFEEEIIAQSLMNKQRGLPYRTRIYDQTHPYVAWKWILQRFGANHRFSRDCFSDFLMWLGELGARIKHYRPREDPWKLLLFLFDEGCTIEPHHFRFIARAALCPNSAPHMSQLIARFTMHMTRFPPTEADRRLWISTIRDEVVGNKEYVRQIGFTDFAHWQRAAADRRTTLDRSSRSSGSNKKASERRSSSQSSGGLGGLVAEITGSNKTTKAGGAYVDHVSISSLIGWKVDKNLRPSHFVDEATELVHVLQATKKKRSSFSRIRTG
;
A
#
# COMPACT_ATOMS: atom_id res chain seq x y z
N MET A 1 -7.65 38.64 59.95
CA MET A 1 -8.43 39.52 59.07
C MET A 1 -8.11 39.19 57.63
N MET A 2 -8.97 38.41 56.97
CA MET A 2 -9.27 38.40 55.53
C MET A 2 -10.23 37.23 55.27
N SER A 3 -11.31 37.53 54.56
CA SER A 3 -12.54 36.74 54.38
C SER A 3 -12.36 35.50 53.51
N PRO A 4 -13.16 34.43 53.69
CA PRO A 4 -13.22 33.32 52.74
C PRO A 4 -14.19 33.64 51.59
N SER A 5 -13.75 33.39 50.37
CA SER A 5 -14.55 33.44 49.15
C SER A 5 -15.48 32.23 49.07
N GLN A 6 -16.77 32.50 48.83
CA GLN A 6 -17.81 31.52 48.59
C GLN A 6 -17.67 30.92 47.19
N SER A 7 -17.57 29.61 47.09
CA SER A 7 -17.77 28.85 45.86
C SER A 7 -19.27 28.55 45.66
N PRO A 8 -19.81 28.62 44.43
CA PRO A 8 -21.21 28.30 44.18
C PRO A 8 -21.42 26.79 44.25
N GLY A 9 -22.38 26.36 45.07
CA GLY A 9 -22.75 24.95 45.23
C GLY A 9 -23.37 24.33 43.96
N PRO A 10 -23.33 22.99 43.83
CA PRO A 10 -23.91 22.29 42.69
C PRO A 10 -25.43 22.42 42.69
N SER A 11 -25.98 22.82 41.54
CA SER A 11 -27.42 22.84 41.28
C SER A 11 -28.02 21.44 41.42
N SER A 12 -29.02 21.30 42.28
CA SER A 12 -29.75 20.06 42.58
C SER A 12 -30.34 19.37 41.34
N PRO A 13 -30.25 18.02 41.22
CA PRO A 13 -30.80 17.23 40.11
C PRO A 13 -32.34 17.22 40.01
N ARG A 14 -33.05 17.89 40.94
CA ARG A 14 -34.51 18.11 40.82
C ARG A 14 -34.87 19.10 39.71
N SER A 15 -33.98 20.04 39.35
CA SER A 15 -34.29 21.06 38.33
C SER A 15 -34.31 20.50 36.89
N LEU A 16 -33.51 19.47 36.57
CA LEU A 16 -33.49 18.84 35.24
C LEU A 16 -34.71 17.94 34.98
N ARG A 17 -35.21 17.23 35.99
CA ARG A 17 -36.46 16.45 35.90
C ARG A 17 -37.70 17.34 35.72
N ILE A 18 -37.68 18.57 36.25
CA ILE A 18 -38.76 19.55 36.07
C ILE A 18 -38.69 20.20 34.68
N LEU A 19 -37.48 20.44 34.14
CA LEU A 19 -37.32 20.98 32.78
C LEU A 19 -37.79 20.00 31.70
N LEU A 20 -37.47 18.70 31.81
CA LEU A 20 -37.89 17.67 30.86
C LEU A 20 -39.40 17.34 30.92
N ARG A 21 -40.03 17.48 32.10
CA ARG A 21 -41.50 17.42 32.23
C ARG A 21 -42.21 18.67 31.71
N LYS A 22 -41.56 19.85 31.71
CA LYS A 22 -42.14 21.08 31.15
C LYS A 22 -42.14 21.11 29.63
N VAL A 23 -41.13 20.54 28.96
CA VAL A 23 -41.09 20.45 27.47
C VAL A 23 -42.14 19.46 26.94
N THR A 24 -42.48 18.42 27.71
CA THR A 24 -43.56 17.48 27.37
C THR A 24 -44.96 18.02 27.66
N ALA A 25 -45.10 19.03 28.54
CA ALA A 25 -46.37 19.69 28.83
C ALA A 25 -46.60 20.97 27.99
N SER A 26 -45.56 21.68 27.56
CA SER A 26 -45.68 22.95 26.83
C SER A 26 -45.87 22.81 25.31
N SER A 27 -45.89 21.59 24.77
CA SER A 27 -46.28 21.33 23.37
C SER A 27 -47.79 21.10 23.20
N LEU A 28 -48.56 21.18 24.28
CA LEU A 28 -50.02 21.10 24.32
C LEU A 28 -50.59 22.34 25.00
N THR A 29 -50.38 23.53 24.44
CA THR A 29 -51.31 24.67 24.49
C THR A 29 -50.70 25.92 23.83
N SER A 30 -51.53 26.55 23.00
CA SER A 30 -51.36 27.88 22.37
C SER A 30 -50.36 28.02 21.21
N SER A 31 -50.89 27.95 19.98
CA SER A 31 -50.71 29.07 19.05
C SER A 31 -51.95 29.22 18.16
N THR A 32 -52.65 30.33 18.37
CA THR A 32 -53.60 30.94 17.46
C THR A 32 -52.82 31.87 16.52
N ALA A 33 -52.84 31.60 15.21
CA ALA A 33 -53.12 32.57 14.14
C ALA A 33 -52.61 32.10 12.76
N SER A 34 -53.52 32.20 11.79
CA SER A 34 -53.36 32.24 10.33
C SER A 34 -52.77 31.03 9.60
N SER A 35 -53.67 30.19 9.06
CA SER A 35 -53.47 29.49 7.79
C SER A 35 -54.70 29.70 6.90
N PRO A 36 -54.54 29.80 5.56
CA PRO A 36 -55.66 29.91 4.66
C PRO A 36 -56.31 28.54 4.42
N LYS A 37 -57.64 28.54 4.56
CA LYS A 37 -58.67 27.61 4.06
C LYS A 37 -58.19 26.26 3.48
N ARG A 38 -58.42 25.18 4.24
CA ARG A 38 -58.58 23.82 3.70
C ARG A 38 -59.83 23.18 4.32
N GLY A 39 -60.58 22.45 3.49
CA GLY A 39 -61.99 22.14 3.68
C GLY A 39 -62.35 21.33 4.92
N LYS A 40 -63.58 21.58 5.38
CA LYS A 40 -64.29 20.83 6.42
C LYS A 40 -64.28 19.33 6.09
N PHE A 41 -63.64 18.52 6.93
CA PHE A 41 -63.91 17.09 7.03
C PHE A 41 -64.81 16.86 8.25
N SER A 42 -65.91 16.17 7.97
CA SER A 42 -66.97 15.76 8.88
C SER A 42 -66.43 14.89 10.02
N GLU A 43 -66.92 15.14 11.23
CA GLU A 43 -66.95 14.17 12.33
C GLU A 43 -67.80 12.97 11.91
N THR A 44 -67.16 11.86 11.55
CA THR A 44 -67.81 10.55 11.47
C THR A 44 -66.82 9.46 11.83
N GLY A 45 -67.09 8.77 12.94
CA GLY A 45 -66.65 7.40 13.19
C GLY A 45 -65.25 7.25 13.77
N LEU A 46 -65.19 6.85 15.05
CA LEU A 46 -64.08 6.05 15.58
C LEU A 46 -63.99 4.77 14.74
N GLN A 47 -63.18 4.79 13.68
CA GLN A 47 -62.80 3.54 13.03
C GLN A 47 -61.89 2.77 13.99
N PRO A 48 -62.13 1.46 14.18
CA PRO A 48 -61.21 0.62 14.94
C PRO A 48 -59.82 0.71 14.31
N ILE A 49 -58.81 0.87 15.16
CA ILE A 49 -57.39 0.78 14.76
C ILE A 49 -57.26 -0.50 13.92
N PRO A 50 -56.76 -0.45 12.68
CA PRO A 50 -56.66 -1.64 11.86
C PRO A 50 -55.84 -2.68 12.62
N THR A 51 -56.43 -3.86 12.83
CA THR A 51 -55.73 -5.05 13.34
C THR A 51 -54.49 -5.27 12.49
N SER A 52 -53.36 -5.48 13.15
CA SER A 52 -52.07 -5.63 12.47
C SER A 52 -52.17 -6.77 11.47
N ALA A 53 -51.50 -6.65 10.32
CA ALA A 53 -51.42 -7.78 9.38
C ALA A 53 -50.82 -9.03 10.06
N LEU A 54 -50.02 -8.82 11.12
CA LEU A 54 -49.44 -9.86 11.95
C LEU A 54 -50.47 -10.68 12.74
N ASP A 55 -51.67 -10.15 12.98
CA ASP A 55 -52.71 -10.84 13.77
C ASP A 55 -53.44 -11.93 12.94
N VAL A 56 -53.21 -11.98 11.62
CA VAL A 56 -53.94 -12.86 10.69
C VAL A 56 -53.19 -14.18 10.39
N LEU A 57 -51.86 -14.22 10.54
CA LEU A 57 -51.05 -15.40 10.25
C LEU A 57 -50.11 -15.73 11.42
N PRO A 58 -49.79 -17.03 11.64
CA PRO A 58 -48.72 -17.44 12.56
C PRO A 58 -47.42 -16.68 12.33
N ARG A 59 -46.74 -16.34 13.43
CA ARG A 59 -45.50 -15.56 13.42
C ARG A 59 -44.42 -16.17 12.51
N GLU A 60 -44.34 -17.50 12.47
CA GLU A 60 -43.38 -18.27 11.69
C GLU A 60 -43.57 -18.06 10.17
N LEU A 61 -44.83 -17.89 9.73
CA LEU A 61 -45.13 -17.59 8.33
C LEU A 61 -44.73 -16.15 7.98
N TRP A 62 -44.94 -15.20 8.89
CA TRP A 62 -44.47 -13.83 8.70
C TRP A 62 -42.96 -13.73 8.65
N GLU A 63 -42.24 -14.39 9.55
CA GLU A 63 -40.77 -14.44 9.51
C GLU A 63 -40.26 -15.01 8.18
N ARG A 64 -40.95 -16.00 7.61
CA ARG A 64 -40.63 -16.59 6.31
C ARG A 64 -40.98 -15.68 5.12
N VAL A 65 -42.10 -14.98 5.15
CA VAL A 65 -42.48 -14.02 4.09
C VAL A 65 -41.54 -12.83 4.08
N ILE A 66 -41.21 -12.34 5.27
CA ILE A 66 -40.43 -11.13 5.48
C ILE A 66 -38.95 -11.35 5.16
N SER A 67 -38.43 -12.57 5.27
CA SER A 67 -37.06 -12.90 4.86
C SER A 67 -36.84 -12.76 3.34
N PHE A 68 -37.89 -12.81 2.54
CA PHE A 68 -37.83 -12.57 1.09
C PHE A 68 -37.94 -11.09 0.70
N VAL A 69 -38.26 -10.18 1.64
CA VAL A 69 -38.40 -8.75 1.33
C VAL A 69 -37.05 -8.07 1.48
N PRO A 70 -36.40 -7.60 0.40
CA PRO A 70 -35.06 -7.04 0.48
C PRO A 70 -35.00 -5.66 1.15
N ASN A 71 -36.13 -4.93 1.15
CA ASN A 71 -36.22 -3.56 1.67
C ASN A 71 -37.39 -3.39 2.66
N PRO A 72 -37.13 -3.12 3.96
CA PRO A 72 -38.19 -2.89 4.95
C PRO A 72 -39.01 -1.62 4.71
N GLY A 73 -38.53 -0.68 3.90
CA GLY A 73 -39.21 0.60 3.66
C GLY A 73 -40.52 0.52 2.87
N THR A 74 -40.84 -0.64 2.27
CA THR A 74 -42.05 -0.84 1.48
C THR A 74 -43.30 -1.06 2.33
N SER A 75 -43.15 -1.51 3.58
CA SER A 75 -44.28 -1.68 4.51
C SER A 75 -44.52 -0.40 5.31
N GLN A 76 -45.76 0.10 5.30
CA GLN A 76 -46.16 1.19 6.19
C GLN A 76 -46.34 0.73 7.64
N ASP A 77 -46.60 -0.56 7.87
CA ASP A 77 -46.83 -1.14 9.19
C ASP A 77 -45.51 -1.21 9.98
N HIS A 78 -45.48 -0.51 11.11
CA HIS A 78 -44.34 -0.47 12.02
C HIS A 78 -44.02 -1.83 12.64
N GLN A 79 -45.03 -2.66 12.92
CA GLN A 79 -44.81 -3.97 13.54
C GLN A 79 -44.16 -4.94 12.56
N VAL A 80 -44.63 -4.94 11.30
CA VAL A 80 -44.02 -5.73 10.21
C VAL A 80 -42.57 -5.29 9.99
N ARG A 81 -42.31 -3.97 9.97
CA ARG A 81 -40.94 -3.43 9.87
C ARG A 81 -40.08 -3.85 11.06
N THR A 82 -40.60 -3.76 12.29
CA THR A 82 -39.90 -4.22 13.49
C THR A 82 -39.55 -5.70 13.39
N LEU A 83 -40.52 -6.54 13.02
CA LEU A 83 -40.28 -7.98 12.84
C LEU A 83 -39.19 -8.20 11.79
N HIS A 84 -39.28 -7.58 10.61
CA HIS A 84 -38.25 -7.65 9.57
C HIS A 84 -36.86 -7.29 10.08
N LEU A 85 -36.73 -6.15 10.76
CA LEU A 85 -35.45 -5.66 11.24
C LEU A 85 -34.89 -6.57 12.34
N THR A 86 -35.73 -7.10 13.24
CA THR A 86 -35.30 -8.05 14.27
C THR A 86 -34.92 -9.42 13.72
N THR A 87 -35.59 -9.89 12.67
CA THR A 87 -35.21 -11.13 11.97
C THR A 87 -33.91 -10.94 11.20
N ARG A 88 -33.74 -9.79 10.52
CA ARG A 88 -32.58 -9.51 9.68
C ARG A 88 -31.29 -9.23 10.46
N TYR A 89 -31.39 -8.43 11.52
CA TYR A 89 -30.22 -7.95 12.28
C TYR A 89 -30.06 -8.62 13.64
N GLY A 90 -30.96 -9.53 14.00
CA GLY A 90 -31.06 -10.06 15.35
C GLY A 90 -31.76 -9.08 16.28
N ARG A 91 -32.51 -9.64 17.24
CA ARG A 91 -33.32 -8.87 18.20
C ARG A 91 -32.50 -7.81 18.95
N GLN A 92 -31.28 -8.14 19.38
CA GLN A 92 -30.47 -7.23 20.18
C GLN A 92 -29.94 -6.04 19.37
N LEU A 93 -29.45 -6.27 18.15
CA LEU A 93 -28.81 -5.23 17.34
C LEU A 93 -29.76 -4.48 16.41
N ALA A 94 -31.02 -4.89 16.29
CA ALA A 94 -31.91 -4.33 15.27
C ALA A 94 -32.02 -2.80 15.34
N LEU A 95 -32.11 -2.20 16.53
CA LEU A 95 -32.13 -0.74 16.64
C LEU A 95 -30.83 -0.10 16.16
N LEU A 96 -29.68 -0.59 16.64
CA LEU A 96 -28.36 -0.09 16.25
C LEU A 96 -28.12 -0.24 14.75
N GLN A 97 -28.41 -1.41 14.17
CA GLN A 97 -28.20 -1.67 12.75
C GLN A 97 -29.17 -0.86 11.87
N THR A 98 -30.43 -0.69 12.32
CA THR A 98 -31.38 0.19 11.61
C THR A 98 -30.91 1.63 11.65
N PHE A 99 -30.36 2.09 12.77
CA PHE A 99 -29.71 3.39 12.88
C PHE A 99 -28.63 3.49 11.80
N LEU A 100 -27.63 2.61 11.81
CA LEU A 100 -26.49 2.71 10.90
C LEU A 100 -26.81 2.57 9.41
N HIS A 101 -27.74 1.70 9.04
CA HIS A 101 -27.97 1.32 7.65
C HIS A 101 -29.22 1.96 7.05
N HIS A 102 -30.21 2.28 7.87
CA HIS A 102 -31.52 2.73 7.43
C HIS A 102 -32.01 3.94 8.24
N PRO A 103 -31.23 5.02 8.33
CA PRO A 103 -31.55 6.12 9.24
C PRO A 103 -32.92 6.74 8.98
N ARG A 104 -33.33 6.79 7.72
CA ARG A 104 -34.62 7.32 7.28
C ARG A 104 -35.83 6.45 7.63
N LEU A 105 -35.62 5.18 7.96
CA LEU A 105 -36.72 4.29 8.37
C LEU A 105 -37.10 4.51 9.83
N LEU A 106 -36.18 5.03 10.66
CA LEU A 106 -36.45 5.30 12.06
C LEU A 106 -37.34 6.53 12.21
N ASP A 107 -38.58 6.27 12.59
CA ASP A 107 -39.52 7.24 13.10
C ASP A 107 -39.84 6.93 14.58
N PRO A 108 -40.47 7.85 15.33
CA PRO A 108 -40.75 7.62 16.75
C PRO A 108 -41.57 6.36 17.04
N SER A 109 -42.48 5.99 16.13
CA SER A 109 -43.32 4.82 16.28
C SER A 109 -42.50 3.54 16.06
N LEU A 110 -41.68 3.47 15.01
CA LEU A 110 -40.80 2.33 14.77
C LEU A 110 -39.81 2.14 15.91
N THR A 111 -39.17 3.22 16.36
CA THR A 111 -38.19 3.21 17.45
C THR A 111 -38.82 2.71 18.75
N ARG A 112 -40.04 3.15 19.08
CA ARG A 112 -40.78 2.61 20.23
C ARG A 112 -41.06 1.11 20.09
N HIS A 113 -41.45 0.65 18.90
CA HIS A 113 -41.68 -0.78 18.68
C HIS A 113 -40.40 -1.59 18.83
N LEU A 114 -39.29 -1.15 18.24
CA LEU A 114 -37.97 -1.76 18.40
C LEU A 114 -37.57 -1.85 19.89
N ILE A 115 -37.64 -0.73 20.62
CA ILE A 115 -37.34 -0.70 22.06
C ILE A 115 -38.27 -1.65 22.85
N LYS A 116 -39.57 -1.65 22.57
CA LYS A 116 -40.55 -2.55 23.21
C LYS A 116 -40.28 -4.01 22.91
N THR A 117 -39.82 -4.33 21.70
CA THR A 117 -39.38 -5.68 21.37
C THR A 117 -38.09 -6.07 22.09
N GLY A 118 -37.45 -5.19 22.86
CA GLY A 118 -36.27 -5.50 23.66
C GLY A 118 -34.98 -5.43 22.87
N THR A 119 -34.92 -4.59 21.83
CA THR A 119 -33.64 -4.24 21.21
C THR A 119 -32.72 -3.57 22.22
N LEU A 120 -31.43 -3.86 22.13
CA LEU A 120 -30.42 -3.19 22.95
C LEU A 120 -30.38 -1.70 22.60
N VAL A 121 -30.23 -0.86 23.62
CA VAL A 121 -29.90 0.55 23.47
C VAL A 121 -28.51 0.75 24.07
N PRO A 122 -27.43 0.59 23.28
CA PRO A 122 -26.07 0.79 23.79
C PRO A 122 -25.91 2.19 24.38
N ARG A 123 -25.16 2.31 25.48
CA ARG A 123 -24.95 3.61 26.12
C ARG A 123 -24.36 4.65 25.14
N PHE A 124 -23.37 4.24 24.36
CA PHE A 124 -22.72 5.13 23.37
C PHE A 124 -23.66 5.70 22.30
N LEU A 125 -24.78 5.02 22.01
CA LEU A 125 -25.77 5.48 21.02
C LEU A 125 -26.62 6.64 21.56
N ALA A 126 -26.80 6.72 22.87
CA ALA A 126 -27.54 7.79 23.53
C ALA A 126 -26.67 9.02 23.84
N GLN A 127 -25.35 8.88 23.77
CA GLN A 127 -24.40 9.95 24.06
C GLN A 127 -24.27 10.92 22.89
N ASN A 128 -24.41 12.22 23.16
CA ASN A 128 -24.30 13.31 22.19
C ASN A 128 -22.83 13.54 21.77
N ASN A 129 -22.24 12.59 21.06
CA ASN A 129 -20.86 12.67 20.62
C ASN A 129 -20.70 13.46 19.32
N ILE A 130 -19.72 14.38 19.32
CA ILE A 130 -19.41 15.30 18.21
C ILE A 130 -19.12 14.53 16.90
N GLY A 131 -18.52 13.35 16.98
CA GLY A 131 -18.20 12.51 15.81
C GLY A 131 -19.41 12.01 15.03
N TRP A 132 -20.59 12.02 15.63
CA TRP A 132 -21.84 11.55 15.03
C TRP A 132 -22.71 12.67 14.49
N LYS A 133 -22.30 13.94 14.63
CA LYS A 133 -23.18 15.08 14.32
C LYS A 133 -23.75 15.01 12.90
N ALA A 134 -22.92 14.57 11.93
CA ALA A 134 -23.35 14.36 10.55
C ALA A 134 -24.39 13.24 10.36
N LEU A 135 -24.40 12.22 11.23
CA LEU A 135 -25.45 11.21 11.27
C LEU A 135 -26.66 11.73 12.04
N TYR A 136 -26.47 12.42 13.17
CA TYR A 136 -27.53 13.07 13.96
C TYR A 136 -28.38 14.03 13.13
N ASP A 137 -27.76 14.80 12.24
CA ASP A 137 -28.46 15.72 11.33
C ASP A 137 -29.44 15.00 10.37
N ILE A 138 -29.29 13.68 10.18
CA ILE A 138 -30.20 12.85 9.38
C ILE A 138 -31.41 12.40 10.21
N TYR A 139 -31.26 12.29 11.53
CA TYR A 139 -32.32 11.80 12.41
C TYR A 139 -33.19 12.93 12.95
N ARG A 140 -34.42 12.56 13.28
CA ARG A 140 -35.34 13.45 13.96
C ARG A 140 -35.02 13.50 15.46
N ASP A 141 -35.12 14.68 16.06
CA ASP A 141 -34.87 14.90 17.50
C ASP A 141 -35.74 14.00 18.39
N ASP A 142 -36.96 13.68 17.96
CA ASP A 142 -37.90 12.81 18.68
C ASP A 142 -37.46 11.35 18.74
N VAL A 143 -36.78 10.84 17.71
CA VAL A 143 -36.15 9.51 17.71
C VAL A 143 -35.00 9.47 18.72
N MET A 144 -34.15 10.49 18.71
CA MET A 144 -33.03 10.55 19.65
C MET A 144 -33.47 10.72 21.10
N ALA A 145 -34.51 11.51 21.35
CA ALA A 145 -35.10 11.65 22.68
C ALA A 145 -35.58 10.30 23.24
N LEU A 146 -36.21 9.45 22.40
CA LEU A 146 -36.65 8.12 22.82
C LEU A 146 -35.47 7.20 23.18
N ILE A 147 -34.39 7.25 22.39
CA ILE A 147 -33.15 6.50 22.67
C ILE A 147 -32.53 6.97 24.00
N GLN A 148 -32.45 8.28 24.22
CA GLN A 148 -31.88 8.87 25.44
C GLN A 148 -32.71 8.61 26.70
N ILE A 149 -34.04 8.68 26.59
CA ILE A 149 -34.95 8.28 27.68
C ILE A 149 -34.70 6.82 28.03
N ARG A 150 -34.71 5.93 27.04
CA ARG A 150 -34.49 4.51 27.28
C ARG A 150 -33.11 4.21 27.88
N ALA A 151 -32.06 4.90 27.43
CA ALA A 151 -30.74 4.75 28.01
C ALA A 151 -30.68 5.24 29.46
N THR A 152 -31.37 6.34 29.78
CA THR A 152 -31.46 6.85 31.16
C THR A 152 -32.24 5.88 32.06
N ASP A 153 -33.27 5.22 31.53
CA ASP A 153 -34.01 4.18 32.26
C ASP A 153 -33.13 2.95 32.54
N LEU A 154 -32.26 2.58 31.60
CA LEU A 154 -31.38 1.40 31.71
C LEU A 154 -30.16 1.65 32.58
N TYR A 155 -29.53 2.82 32.46
CA TYR A 155 -28.21 3.10 33.06
C TYR A 155 -28.26 4.17 34.15
N GLY A 156 -29.37 4.86 34.36
CA GLY A 156 -29.47 5.93 35.35
C GLY A 156 -28.49 7.07 35.07
N GLU A 157 -27.74 7.48 36.09
CA GLU A 157 -26.69 8.52 35.97
C GLU A 157 -25.49 8.03 35.14
N ASP A 158 -25.24 6.71 35.09
CA ASP A 158 -24.17 6.12 34.30
C ASP A 158 -24.41 6.24 32.79
N ALA A 159 -25.62 6.63 32.35
CA ALA A 159 -25.93 6.89 30.94
C ALA A 159 -25.01 7.98 30.35
N ASN A 160 -24.63 8.97 31.18
CA ASN A 160 -23.72 10.05 30.86
C ASN A 160 -23.94 10.61 29.44
N LEU A 161 -25.07 11.27 29.18
CA LEU A 161 -25.47 11.69 27.83
C LEU A 161 -24.49 12.68 27.14
N GLY A 162 -23.58 13.30 27.90
CA GLY A 162 -22.49 14.13 27.37
C GLY A 162 -21.14 13.40 27.23
N GLY A 163 -21.08 12.11 27.55
CA GLY A 163 -19.86 11.29 27.52
C GLY A 163 -19.48 10.82 26.13
N ASN A 164 -18.28 10.21 26.01
CA ASN A 164 -17.78 9.65 24.76
C ASN A 164 -17.20 8.24 24.96
N ASP A 165 -18.07 7.25 24.99
CA ASP A 165 -17.69 5.84 25.16
C ASP A 165 -16.75 5.34 24.06
N ILE A 166 -16.84 5.88 22.83
CA ILE A 166 -15.92 5.48 21.76
C ILE A 166 -14.49 5.94 22.11
N ALA A 167 -14.32 7.22 22.46
CA ALA A 167 -13.01 7.75 22.86
C ALA A 167 -12.49 7.10 24.15
N ILE A 168 -13.38 6.79 25.10
CA ILE A 168 -13.01 6.08 26.34
C ILE A 168 -12.52 4.67 25.99
N PHE A 169 -13.28 3.91 25.18
CA PHE A 169 -12.86 2.57 24.75
C PHE A 169 -11.50 2.61 24.04
N GLU A 170 -11.28 3.61 23.19
CA GLU A 170 -9.99 3.82 22.54
C GLU A 170 -8.87 4.15 23.54
N ALA A 171 -9.12 5.01 24.52
CA ALA A 171 -8.12 5.31 25.55
C ALA A 171 -7.77 4.07 26.38
N LEU A 172 -8.78 3.30 26.81
CA LEU A 172 -8.60 2.11 27.64
C LEU A 172 -7.86 0.99 26.91
N THR A 173 -8.10 0.81 25.61
CA THR A 173 -7.44 -0.24 24.82
C THR A 173 -6.00 0.10 24.43
N ASN A 174 -5.52 1.33 24.65
CA ASN A 174 -4.10 1.66 24.48
C ASN A 174 -3.22 1.03 25.57
N ASP A 175 -3.75 0.85 26.78
CA ASP A 175 -3.11 0.10 27.87
C ASP A 175 -4.07 -0.98 28.37
N LEU A 176 -4.21 -2.02 27.57
CA LEU A 176 -5.18 -3.07 27.85
C LEU A 176 -4.85 -3.87 29.11
N ALA A 177 -3.56 -4.01 29.45
CA ALA A 177 -3.15 -4.75 30.65
C ALA A 177 -3.73 -4.12 31.92
N ALA A 178 -3.65 -2.79 32.05
CA ALA A 178 -4.20 -2.07 33.19
C ALA A 178 -5.74 -1.97 33.17
N ASN A 179 -6.35 -1.93 31.97
CA ASN A 179 -7.74 -1.49 31.81
C ASN A 179 -8.73 -2.58 31.35
N HIS A 180 -8.31 -3.85 31.25
CA HIS A 180 -9.16 -4.93 30.71
C HIS A 180 -10.52 -5.08 31.41
N LEU A 181 -10.58 -4.93 32.75
CA LEU A 181 -11.85 -5.01 33.49
C LEU A 181 -12.81 -3.88 33.13
N GLN A 182 -12.29 -2.68 32.90
CA GLN A 182 -13.10 -1.53 32.50
C GLN A 182 -13.63 -1.73 31.07
N VAL A 183 -12.81 -2.27 30.16
CA VAL A 183 -13.28 -2.61 28.80
C VAL A 183 -14.35 -3.70 28.85
N ARG A 184 -14.16 -4.72 29.68
CA ARG A 184 -15.17 -5.76 29.91
C ARG A 184 -16.47 -5.16 30.46
N GLU A 185 -16.40 -4.24 31.42
CA GLU A 185 -17.58 -3.53 31.94
C GLU A 185 -18.27 -2.72 30.84
N MET A 186 -17.53 -2.03 29.97
CA MET A 186 -18.10 -1.32 28.82
C MET A 186 -18.90 -2.23 27.90
N ILE A 187 -18.36 -3.40 27.59
CA ILE A 187 -19.04 -4.36 26.71
C ILE A 187 -20.21 -5.01 27.45
N ASP A 188 -20.01 -5.49 28.67
CA ASP A 188 -21.00 -6.30 29.40
C ASP A 188 -22.13 -5.44 30.00
N LYS A 189 -21.78 -4.42 30.78
CA LYS A 189 -22.75 -3.57 31.48
C LYS A 189 -23.34 -2.51 30.56
N PHE A 190 -22.51 -1.84 29.76
CA PHE A 190 -22.94 -0.68 28.96
C PHE A 190 -23.28 -1.01 27.51
N GLY A 191 -23.16 -2.28 27.10
CA GLY A 191 -23.54 -2.74 25.76
C GLY A 191 -22.68 -2.16 24.65
N PHE A 192 -21.42 -1.80 24.94
CA PHE A 192 -20.51 -1.27 23.94
C PHE A 192 -20.13 -2.36 22.92
N ILE A 193 -20.27 -2.04 21.63
CA ILE A 193 -19.95 -2.96 20.53
C ILE A 193 -18.94 -2.28 19.62
N PRO A 194 -17.69 -2.76 19.55
CA PRO A 194 -16.68 -2.17 18.69
C PRO A 194 -17.03 -2.41 17.22
N MET A 195 -17.23 -1.32 16.47
CA MET A 195 -17.50 -1.35 15.04
C MET A 195 -16.62 -0.35 14.30
N GLU A 196 -16.15 -0.72 13.11
CA GLU A 196 -15.26 0.12 12.29
C GLU A 196 -15.90 1.48 11.93
N ARG A 197 -17.23 1.50 11.81
CA ARG A 197 -17.99 2.73 11.56
C ARG A 197 -17.83 3.78 12.66
N PHE A 198 -17.50 3.36 13.89
CA PHE A 198 -17.36 4.26 15.05
C PHE A 198 -15.91 4.62 15.32
N SER A 199 -15.02 3.67 15.07
CA SER A 199 -13.59 3.86 15.19
C SER A 199 -12.91 3.09 14.07
N PRO A 200 -12.07 3.75 13.25
CA PRO A 200 -11.32 3.06 12.20
C PRO A 200 -10.37 1.99 12.77
N THR A 201 -10.07 2.06 14.07
CA THR A 201 -9.20 1.11 14.78
C THR A 201 -9.99 0.04 15.55
N ALA A 202 -11.32 0.04 15.50
CA ALA A 202 -12.17 -0.88 16.29
C ALA A 202 -11.84 -2.35 16.04
N VAL A 203 -11.66 -2.77 14.79
CA VAL A 203 -11.39 -4.18 14.44
C VAL A 203 -10.01 -4.62 14.96
N PHE A 204 -9.01 -3.74 14.83
CA PHE A 204 -7.68 -3.97 15.36
C PHE A 204 -7.70 -4.07 16.90
N ARG A 205 -8.38 -3.14 17.58
CA ARG A 205 -8.56 -3.17 19.04
C ARG A 205 -9.33 -4.41 19.49
N LEU A 206 -10.35 -4.82 18.75
CA LEU A 206 -11.09 -6.06 19.02
C LEU A 206 -10.16 -7.27 18.94
N TYR A 207 -9.30 -7.35 17.92
CA TYR A 207 -8.27 -8.40 17.83
C TYR A 207 -7.30 -8.39 19.03
N HIS A 208 -6.86 -7.21 19.46
CA HIS A 208 -6.02 -7.07 20.66
C HIS A 208 -6.72 -7.54 21.93
N LEU A 209 -8.01 -7.21 22.06
CA LEU A 209 -8.85 -7.66 23.17
C LEU A 209 -8.98 -9.17 23.21
N THR A 210 -9.26 -9.80 22.07
CA THR A 210 -9.44 -11.25 21.98
C THR A 210 -8.15 -12.03 22.23
N LYS A 211 -6.98 -11.41 22.02
CA LYS A 211 -5.69 -11.99 22.43
C LYS A 211 -5.53 -12.06 23.95
N TYR A 212 -6.00 -11.04 24.67
CA TYR A 212 -5.97 -10.99 26.13
C TYR A 212 -7.07 -11.83 26.76
N ASP A 213 -8.28 -11.72 26.25
CA ASP A 213 -9.48 -12.31 26.82
C ASP A 213 -10.49 -12.64 25.71
N ILE A 214 -10.39 -13.85 25.17
CA ILE A 214 -11.24 -14.30 24.07
C ILE A 214 -12.71 -14.44 24.47
N SER A 215 -13.03 -14.54 25.77
CA SER A 215 -14.41 -14.66 26.22
C SER A 215 -15.20 -13.36 26.07
N LEU A 216 -14.53 -12.22 25.82
CA LEU A 216 -15.19 -10.99 25.38
C LEU A 216 -15.83 -11.15 24.00
N LEU A 217 -15.24 -11.97 23.12
CA LEU A 217 -15.83 -12.29 21.84
C LEU A 217 -17.05 -13.20 22.00
N ASP A 218 -16.99 -14.17 22.92
CA ASP A 218 -18.15 -15.00 23.27
C ASP A 218 -19.29 -14.13 23.80
N LEU A 219 -18.99 -13.18 24.68
CA LEU A 219 -19.94 -12.19 25.15
C LEU A 219 -20.57 -11.39 23.99
N LEU A 220 -19.76 -10.91 23.05
CA LEU A 220 -20.27 -10.17 21.88
C LEU A 220 -21.19 -11.04 21.01
N ILE A 221 -20.82 -12.30 20.77
CA ILE A 221 -21.57 -13.23 19.92
C ILE A 221 -22.85 -13.68 20.63
N GLU A 222 -22.75 -14.21 21.83
CA GLU A 222 -23.86 -14.84 22.56
C GLU A 222 -24.85 -13.82 23.09
N LYS A 223 -24.36 -12.73 23.70
CA LYS A 223 -25.23 -11.73 24.34
C LYS A 223 -25.80 -10.75 23.32
N TYR A 224 -25.00 -10.35 22.33
CA TYR A 224 -25.39 -9.29 21.39
C TYR A 224 -25.67 -9.79 19.98
N GLY A 225 -25.43 -11.06 19.66
CA GLY A 225 -25.61 -11.55 18.29
C GLY A 225 -24.64 -10.89 17.31
N TYR A 226 -23.42 -10.57 17.77
CA TYR A 226 -22.42 -9.93 16.93
C TYR A 226 -22.02 -10.83 15.76
N ASP A 227 -22.16 -10.30 14.55
CA ASP A 227 -21.84 -11.00 13.32
C ASP A 227 -20.34 -10.96 13.02
N THR A 228 -19.66 -12.08 13.29
CA THR A 228 -18.23 -12.25 13.05
C THR A 228 -17.85 -12.17 11.58
N THR A 229 -18.77 -12.42 10.64
CA THR A 229 -18.47 -12.40 9.20
C THR A 229 -18.00 -11.02 8.73
N THR A 230 -18.52 -9.95 9.35
CA THR A 230 -18.18 -8.56 9.02
C THR A 230 -16.74 -8.19 9.32
N VAL A 231 -16.13 -8.83 10.33
CA VAL A 231 -14.75 -8.59 10.77
C VAL A 231 -13.83 -9.77 10.49
N ASN A 232 -14.38 -10.89 9.99
CA ASN A 232 -13.70 -12.17 9.81
C ASN A 232 -12.36 -12.01 9.11
N ASN A 233 -12.36 -11.41 7.92
CA ASN A 233 -11.17 -11.38 7.10
C ASN A 233 -10.03 -10.59 7.76
N ARG A 234 -10.34 -9.50 8.44
CA ARG A 234 -9.34 -8.66 9.10
C ARG A 234 -8.80 -9.31 10.38
N ILE A 235 -9.68 -9.87 11.22
CA ILE A 235 -9.25 -10.55 12.44
C ILE A 235 -8.42 -11.78 12.09
N MET A 236 -8.85 -12.59 11.12
CA MET A 236 -8.08 -13.76 10.69
C MET A 236 -6.75 -13.37 10.02
N HIS A 237 -6.72 -12.28 9.26
CA HIS A 237 -5.46 -11.73 8.75
C HIS A 237 -4.49 -11.41 9.90
N PHE A 238 -4.92 -10.62 10.89
CA PHE A 238 -4.08 -10.29 12.04
C PHE A 238 -3.67 -11.53 12.85
N ALA A 239 -4.58 -12.48 13.05
CA ALA A 239 -4.29 -13.71 13.79
C ALA A 239 -3.24 -14.58 13.10
N LEU A 240 -3.21 -14.58 11.75
CA LEU A 240 -2.30 -15.40 10.97
C LEU A 240 -0.95 -14.72 10.70
N THR A 241 -0.90 -13.38 10.66
CA THR A 241 0.34 -12.62 10.42
C THR A 241 1.08 -12.26 11.71
N ASN A 242 0.41 -12.19 12.86
CA ASN A 242 1.08 -11.84 14.11
C ASN A 242 1.88 -13.03 14.67
N SER A 243 3.21 -12.86 14.78
CA SER A 243 4.13 -13.88 15.30
C SER A 243 3.83 -14.33 16.73
N ASN A 244 3.10 -13.54 17.50
CA ASN A 244 2.74 -13.86 18.88
C ASN A 244 1.44 -14.66 19.02
N THR A 245 0.76 -14.97 17.91
CA THR A 245 -0.50 -15.72 17.96
C THR A 245 -0.23 -17.20 17.87
N SER A 246 -0.63 -17.95 18.90
CA SER A 246 -0.45 -19.40 18.94
C SER A 246 -1.47 -20.13 18.05
N TYR A 247 -1.13 -21.36 17.64
CA TYR A 247 -2.07 -22.23 16.93
C TYR A 247 -3.37 -22.47 17.73
N SER A 248 -3.29 -22.60 19.06
CA SER A 248 -4.47 -22.76 19.93
C SER A 248 -5.37 -21.52 19.93
N GLN A 249 -4.80 -20.32 19.85
CA GLN A 249 -5.58 -19.09 19.71
C GLN A 249 -6.29 -19.05 18.35
N ILE A 250 -5.62 -19.44 17.27
CA ILE A 250 -6.24 -19.52 15.93
C ILE A 250 -7.41 -20.51 15.94
N GLN A 251 -7.23 -21.69 16.51
CA GLN A 251 -8.31 -22.69 16.67
C GLN A 251 -9.48 -22.14 17.50
N SER A 252 -9.20 -21.29 18.48
CA SER A 252 -10.24 -20.65 19.28
C SER A 252 -11.07 -19.64 18.47
N TYR A 253 -10.50 -18.96 17.47
CA TYR A 253 -11.30 -18.16 16.53
C TYR A 253 -12.15 -19.06 15.63
N LEU A 254 -11.58 -20.12 15.08
CA LEU A 254 -12.30 -21.04 14.19
C LEU A 254 -13.50 -21.70 14.89
N SER A 255 -13.37 -22.08 16.17
CA SER A 255 -14.47 -22.65 16.95
C SER A 255 -15.62 -21.66 17.20
N ARG A 256 -15.39 -20.35 17.01
CA ARG A 256 -16.37 -19.27 17.19
C ARG A 256 -16.97 -18.78 15.87
N GLY A 257 -16.81 -19.57 14.80
CA GLY A 257 -17.41 -19.28 13.50
C GLY A 257 -16.55 -18.41 12.58
N PHE A 258 -15.32 -18.07 12.95
CA PHE A 258 -14.38 -17.47 12.00
C PHE A 258 -13.96 -18.50 10.96
N THR A 259 -13.73 -18.04 9.74
CA THR A 259 -13.37 -18.88 8.59
C THR A 259 -12.14 -18.33 7.90
N ILE A 260 -11.28 -19.23 7.42
CA ILE A 260 -10.14 -18.85 6.58
C ILE A 260 -10.65 -18.78 5.14
N SER A 261 -11.12 -17.60 4.75
CA SER A 261 -11.62 -17.37 3.40
C SER A 261 -10.47 -17.27 2.38
N PRO A 262 -10.74 -17.48 1.08
CA PRO A 262 -9.75 -17.26 0.02
C PRO A 262 -9.04 -15.90 0.11
N SER A 263 -9.81 -14.85 0.37
CA SER A 263 -9.28 -13.48 0.51
C SER A 263 -8.32 -13.34 1.71
N VAL A 264 -8.56 -14.07 2.81
CA VAL A 264 -7.64 -14.10 3.94
C VAL A 264 -6.33 -14.77 3.55
N ILE A 265 -6.40 -15.93 2.87
CA ILE A 265 -5.21 -16.66 2.44
C ILE A 265 -4.34 -15.77 1.54
N ILE A 266 -4.94 -15.15 0.53
CA ILE A 266 -4.23 -14.25 -0.40
C ILE A 266 -3.60 -13.07 0.35
N ALA A 267 -4.37 -12.39 1.20
CA ALA A 267 -3.88 -11.23 1.95
C ALA A 267 -2.71 -11.60 2.88
N VAL A 268 -2.83 -12.71 3.60
CA VAL A 268 -1.82 -13.23 4.52
C VAL A 268 -0.55 -13.66 3.77
N LEU A 269 -0.69 -14.35 2.63
CA LEU A 269 0.45 -14.73 1.78
C LEU A 269 1.16 -13.51 1.14
N THR A 270 0.48 -12.36 1.06
CA THR A 270 1.03 -11.10 0.53
C THR A 270 1.66 -10.24 1.63
N ASP A 271 1.47 -10.57 2.91
CA ASP A 271 2.02 -9.81 4.03
C ASP A 271 3.42 -10.33 4.42
N HIS A 272 4.45 -9.59 4.03
CA HIS A 272 5.87 -9.88 4.30
C HIS A 272 6.28 -9.65 5.76
N SER A 273 5.47 -8.97 6.57
CA SER A 273 5.84 -8.63 7.95
C SER A 273 5.90 -9.85 8.88
N ALA A 274 5.33 -10.96 8.44
CA ALA A 274 5.09 -12.14 9.25
C ALA A 274 6.02 -13.30 8.86
N ALA A 275 7.11 -13.47 9.62
CA ALA A 275 7.94 -14.66 9.50
C ALA A 275 7.08 -15.92 9.74
N ASN A 276 7.19 -16.91 8.84
CA ASN A 276 6.53 -18.23 8.93
C ASN A 276 5.03 -18.30 8.62
N VAL A 277 4.46 -17.36 7.86
CA VAL A 277 3.04 -17.39 7.44
C VAL A 277 2.64 -18.73 6.80
N VAL A 278 3.42 -19.23 5.84
CA VAL A 278 3.08 -20.49 5.15
C VAL A 278 3.09 -21.66 6.14
N THR A 279 4.03 -21.68 7.07
CA THR A 279 4.11 -22.68 8.15
C THR A 279 2.93 -22.59 9.11
N THR A 280 2.43 -21.39 9.42
CA THR A 280 1.23 -21.21 10.25
C THR A 280 -0.01 -21.70 9.51
N LEU A 281 -0.17 -21.33 8.23
CA LEU A 281 -1.27 -21.78 7.40
C LEU A 281 -1.27 -23.30 7.22
N SER A 282 -0.11 -23.92 6.99
CA SER A 282 0.01 -25.37 6.77
C SER A 282 -0.33 -26.22 7.99
N LYS A 283 -0.29 -25.65 9.20
CA LYS A 283 -0.78 -26.30 10.43
C LYS A 283 -2.30 -26.36 10.47
N ILE A 284 -3.00 -25.50 9.74
CA ILE A 284 -4.46 -25.34 9.80
C ILE A 284 -5.13 -25.92 8.55
N LEU A 285 -4.54 -25.67 7.38
CA LEU A 285 -5.06 -26.07 6.08
C LEU A 285 -4.05 -26.98 5.36
N PRO A 286 -4.52 -28.01 4.65
CA PRO A 286 -3.65 -28.80 3.77
C PRO A 286 -2.96 -27.92 2.73
N MET A 287 -1.67 -28.17 2.46
CA MET A 287 -0.90 -27.42 1.47
C MET A 287 -1.55 -27.39 0.08
N GLY A 288 -2.25 -28.46 -0.31
CA GLY A 288 -3.00 -28.52 -1.57
C GLY A 288 -4.13 -27.49 -1.67
N GLN A 289 -4.70 -27.04 -0.55
CA GLN A 289 -5.73 -25.99 -0.53
C GLN A 289 -5.14 -24.58 -0.56
N ILE A 290 -3.90 -24.40 -0.08
CA ILE A 290 -3.22 -23.10 -0.06
C ILE A 290 -2.55 -22.83 -1.41
N ARG A 291 -2.04 -23.88 -2.06
CA ARG A 291 -1.27 -23.80 -3.32
C ARG A 291 -1.93 -22.97 -4.43
N PRO A 292 -3.24 -23.09 -4.72
CA PRO A 292 -3.87 -22.27 -5.77
C PRO A 292 -3.80 -20.77 -5.48
N TYR A 293 -3.99 -20.37 -4.22
CA TYR A 293 -3.91 -18.96 -3.80
C TYR A 293 -2.47 -18.45 -3.77
N ALA A 294 -1.50 -19.32 -3.46
CA ALA A 294 -0.09 -18.98 -3.59
C ALA A 294 0.32 -18.71 -5.05
N ILE A 295 -0.25 -19.47 -6.00
CA ILE A 295 -0.09 -19.20 -7.44
C ILE A 295 -0.75 -17.88 -7.81
N GLU A 296 -1.96 -17.59 -7.31
CA GLU A 296 -2.63 -16.31 -7.56
C GLU A 296 -1.81 -15.11 -7.04
N VAL A 297 -1.22 -15.22 -5.84
CA VAL A 297 -0.31 -14.21 -5.29
C VAL A 297 0.94 -14.07 -6.16
N LEU A 298 1.54 -15.17 -6.61
CA LEU A 298 2.68 -15.17 -7.52
C LEU A 298 2.33 -14.46 -8.84
N GLU A 299 1.18 -14.77 -9.44
CA GLU A 299 0.68 -14.15 -10.66
C GLU A 299 0.37 -12.66 -10.48
N HIS A 300 -0.13 -12.25 -9.31
CA HIS A 300 -0.38 -10.85 -8.97
C HIS A 300 0.94 -10.08 -8.82
N GLN A 301 1.87 -10.62 -8.03
CA GLN A 301 3.19 -10.04 -7.74
C GLN A 301 4.08 -9.89 -8.98
N MET A 302 3.96 -10.80 -9.95
CA MET A 302 4.65 -10.70 -11.24
C MET A 302 3.84 -9.96 -12.32
N GLY A 303 2.61 -9.54 -12.01
CA GLY A 303 1.70 -8.87 -12.93
C GLY A 303 1.90 -7.36 -13.02
N PRO A 304 1.25 -6.69 -13.99
CA PRO A 304 1.39 -5.24 -14.22
C PRO A 304 0.94 -4.38 -13.02
N ASN A 305 -0.07 -4.85 -12.28
CA ASN A 305 -0.62 -4.14 -11.12
C ASN A 305 0.01 -4.58 -9.79
N GLY A 306 1.01 -5.48 -9.83
CA GLY A 306 1.67 -6.00 -8.64
C GLY A 306 2.75 -5.05 -8.12
N ASP A 307 2.92 -5.01 -6.81
CA ASP A 307 4.09 -4.41 -6.17
C ASP A 307 5.06 -5.54 -5.82
N PHE A 308 6.06 -5.76 -6.69
CA PHE A 308 6.96 -6.91 -6.59
C PHE A 308 7.75 -6.90 -5.28
N VAL A 309 7.62 -7.99 -4.51
CA VAL A 309 8.42 -8.24 -3.32
C VAL A 309 9.14 -9.59 -3.45
N GLY A 310 10.45 -9.53 -3.69
CA GLY A 310 11.27 -10.73 -3.93
C GLY A 310 11.30 -11.72 -2.76
N GLU A 311 11.19 -11.23 -1.52
CA GLU A 311 11.12 -12.07 -0.32
C GLU A 311 9.85 -12.93 -0.28
N ILE A 312 8.70 -12.34 -0.64
CA ILE A 312 7.41 -13.06 -0.73
C ILE A 312 7.52 -14.14 -1.79
N ILE A 313 7.92 -13.76 -3.00
CA ILE A 313 8.01 -14.69 -4.13
C ILE A 313 9.00 -15.82 -3.83
N GLY A 314 10.16 -15.50 -3.26
CA GLY A 314 11.16 -16.49 -2.84
C GLY A 314 10.58 -17.46 -1.82
N SER A 315 9.93 -16.95 -0.77
CA SER A 315 9.30 -17.77 0.26
C SER A 315 8.21 -18.68 -0.32
N LEU A 316 7.37 -18.19 -1.24
CA LEU A 316 6.33 -18.99 -1.89
C LEU A 316 6.93 -20.09 -2.78
N ILE A 317 7.92 -19.76 -3.62
CA ILE A 317 8.58 -20.73 -4.49
C ILE A 317 9.21 -21.85 -3.66
N GLU A 318 9.88 -21.52 -2.57
CA GLU A 318 10.52 -22.49 -1.68
C GLU A 318 9.49 -23.33 -0.92
N ALA A 319 8.49 -22.70 -0.31
CA ALA A 319 7.51 -23.39 0.51
C ALA A 319 6.58 -24.33 -0.27
N PHE A 320 6.26 -23.99 -1.52
CA PHE A 320 5.40 -24.81 -2.39
C PHE A 320 6.17 -25.64 -3.42
N SER A 321 7.50 -25.48 -3.50
CA SER A 321 8.35 -26.15 -4.51
C SER A 321 7.77 -25.99 -5.92
N PHE A 322 7.48 -24.75 -6.31
CA PHE A 322 6.87 -24.48 -7.61
C PHE A 322 7.79 -24.91 -8.75
N GLU A 323 7.25 -25.73 -9.65
CA GLU A 323 7.91 -26.09 -10.91
C GLU A 323 8.14 -24.86 -11.77
N GLU A 324 9.18 -24.90 -12.60
CA GLU A 324 9.49 -23.76 -13.45
C GLU A 324 8.36 -23.43 -14.42
N GLU A 325 7.53 -24.38 -14.85
CA GLU A 325 6.35 -24.11 -15.67
C GLU A 325 5.36 -23.15 -14.97
N ILE A 326 5.16 -23.30 -13.66
CA ILE A 326 4.24 -22.44 -12.88
C ILE A 326 4.81 -21.03 -12.77
N ILE A 327 6.11 -20.93 -12.49
CA ILE A 327 6.82 -19.65 -12.42
C ILE A 327 6.77 -18.97 -13.80
N ALA A 328 7.01 -19.72 -14.88
CA ALA A 328 6.91 -19.22 -16.25
C ALA A 328 5.51 -18.71 -16.58
N GLN A 329 4.46 -19.44 -16.19
CA GLN A 329 3.07 -19.00 -16.43
C GLN A 329 2.73 -17.69 -15.71
N SER A 330 3.32 -17.47 -14.54
CA SER A 330 3.13 -16.26 -13.73
C SER A 330 3.95 -15.08 -14.25
N LEU A 331 5.18 -15.34 -14.70
CA LEU A 331 6.15 -14.35 -15.17
C LEU A 331 5.89 -13.88 -16.61
N MET A 332 5.59 -14.81 -17.51
CA MET A 332 5.59 -14.56 -18.95
C MET A 332 4.28 -13.93 -19.41
N ASN A 333 4.39 -13.04 -20.39
CA ASN A 333 3.24 -12.39 -21.00
C ASN A 333 2.57 -13.33 -22.01
N LYS A 334 1.29 -13.64 -21.78
CA LYS A 334 0.49 -14.53 -22.64
C LYS A 334 -0.10 -13.77 -23.85
N GLN A 335 -0.08 -12.44 -23.84
CA GLN A 335 -0.61 -11.63 -24.93
C GLN A 335 0.33 -11.65 -26.14
N ARG A 336 -0.20 -12.08 -27.30
CA ARG A 336 0.57 -12.12 -28.55
C ARG A 336 0.74 -10.70 -29.11
N GLY A 337 1.93 -10.41 -29.62
CA GLY A 337 2.22 -9.16 -30.35
C GLY A 337 2.79 -8.03 -29.50
N LEU A 338 2.99 -8.24 -28.20
CA LEU A 338 3.74 -7.28 -27.38
C LEU A 338 5.26 -7.42 -27.63
N PRO A 339 6.01 -6.31 -27.57
CA PRO A 339 7.44 -6.34 -27.82
C PRO A 339 8.26 -6.84 -26.62
N TYR A 340 7.67 -6.91 -25.43
CA TYR A 340 8.25 -7.47 -24.19
C TYR A 340 7.69 -8.86 -23.89
N ARG A 341 8.49 -9.65 -23.17
CA ARG A 341 8.20 -11.07 -22.89
C ARG A 341 7.63 -11.32 -21.50
N THR A 342 7.93 -10.46 -20.53
CA THR A 342 7.57 -10.64 -19.12
C THR A 342 6.51 -9.64 -18.69
N ARG A 343 5.60 -10.07 -17.82
CA ARG A 343 4.52 -9.23 -17.26
C ARG A 343 5.06 -8.13 -16.33
N ILE A 344 6.27 -8.34 -15.79
CA ILE A 344 6.99 -7.41 -14.93
C ILE A 344 7.27 -6.09 -15.65
N TYR A 345 7.47 -6.10 -16.97
CA TYR A 345 7.80 -4.89 -17.76
C TYR A 345 6.86 -3.71 -17.48
N ASP A 346 5.58 -3.99 -17.23
CA ASP A 346 4.52 -3.00 -17.02
C ASP A 346 4.40 -2.51 -15.56
N GLN A 347 5.21 -3.03 -14.64
CA GLN A 347 5.19 -2.60 -13.24
C GLN A 347 5.78 -1.19 -13.06
N THR A 348 5.48 -0.58 -11.92
CA THR A 348 6.05 0.72 -11.52
C THR A 348 7.57 0.65 -11.34
N HIS A 349 8.08 -0.47 -10.82
CA HIS A 349 9.48 -0.68 -10.46
C HIS A 349 10.04 -2.03 -10.98
N PRO A 350 10.05 -2.25 -12.31
CA PRO A 350 10.31 -3.56 -12.90
C PRO A 350 11.75 -4.05 -12.64
N TYR A 351 12.68 -3.12 -12.43
CA TYR A 351 14.10 -3.40 -12.20
C TYR A 351 14.37 -4.17 -10.90
N VAL A 352 13.54 -4.00 -9.87
CA VAL A 352 13.66 -4.74 -8.60
C VAL A 352 13.45 -6.23 -8.86
N ALA A 353 12.45 -6.52 -9.69
CA ALA A 353 12.10 -7.88 -10.05
C ALA A 353 13.13 -8.53 -10.97
N TRP A 354 13.62 -7.81 -11.99
CA TRP A 354 14.68 -8.31 -12.87
C TRP A 354 15.96 -8.63 -12.12
N LYS A 355 16.39 -7.76 -11.21
CA LYS A 355 17.56 -7.99 -10.35
C LYS A 355 17.37 -9.24 -9.48
N TRP A 356 16.20 -9.39 -8.87
CA TRP A 356 15.87 -10.57 -8.05
C TRP A 356 15.87 -11.86 -8.88
N ILE A 357 15.24 -11.86 -10.07
CA ILE A 357 15.20 -13.02 -10.97
C ILE A 357 16.62 -13.43 -11.36
N LEU A 358 17.47 -12.47 -11.73
CA LEU A 358 18.86 -12.76 -12.05
C LEU A 358 19.61 -13.39 -10.88
N GLN A 359 19.50 -12.80 -9.69
CA GLN A 359 20.18 -13.31 -8.49
C GLN A 359 19.68 -14.71 -8.10
N ARG A 360 18.39 -14.99 -8.30
CA ARG A 360 17.77 -16.26 -7.92
C ARG A 360 18.10 -17.39 -8.90
N PHE A 361 18.02 -17.13 -10.20
CA PHE A 361 18.13 -18.17 -11.22
C PHE A 361 19.48 -18.19 -11.97
N GLY A 362 20.27 -17.13 -11.86
CA GLY A 362 21.52 -16.94 -12.58
C GLY A 362 21.33 -16.45 -14.01
N ALA A 363 22.39 -15.90 -14.62
CA ALA A 363 22.32 -15.19 -15.90
C ALA A 363 21.94 -16.07 -17.11
N ASN A 364 22.29 -17.35 -17.07
CA ASN A 364 22.03 -18.26 -18.18
C ASN A 364 20.61 -18.83 -18.17
N HIS A 365 19.83 -18.59 -17.12
CA HIS A 365 18.47 -19.11 -17.00
C HIS A 365 17.52 -18.41 -17.97
N ARG A 366 16.52 -19.13 -18.49
CA ARG A 366 15.54 -18.61 -19.46
C ARG A 366 14.85 -17.34 -18.96
N PHE A 367 14.42 -17.33 -17.69
CA PHE A 367 13.77 -16.18 -17.07
C PHE A 367 14.68 -14.95 -17.03
N SER A 368 15.94 -15.14 -16.65
CA SER A 368 16.92 -14.05 -16.60
C SER A 368 17.18 -13.47 -17.98
N ARG A 369 17.25 -14.32 -19.02
CA ARG A 369 17.41 -13.89 -20.42
C ARG A 369 16.22 -13.06 -20.91
N ASP A 370 15.00 -13.53 -20.64
CA ASP A 370 13.78 -12.82 -21.03
C ASP A 370 13.65 -11.48 -20.28
N CYS A 371 13.91 -11.46 -18.96
CA CYS A 371 13.96 -10.24 -18.16
C CYS A 371 15.05 -9.27 -18.61
N PHE A 372 16.21 -9.78 -19.01
CA PHE A 372 17.30 -8.94 -19.49
C PHE A 372 16.96 -8.29 -20.84
N SER A 373 16.35 -9.04 -21.76
CA SER A 373 15.83 -8.49 -23.02
C SER A 373 14.81 -7.37 -22.76
N ASP A 374 13.86 -7.61 -21.86
CA ASP A 374 12.85 -6.62 -21.46
C ASP A 374 13.48 -5.38 -20.81
N PHE A 375 14.48 -5.56 -19.95
CA PHE A 375 15.23 -4.46 -19.34
C PHE A 375 15.95 -3.60 -20.38
N LEU A 376 16.62 -4.21 -21.36
CA LEU A 376 17.30 -3.47 -22.42
C LEU A 376 16.31 -2.68 -23.27
N MET A 377 15.16 -3.27 -23.59
CA MET A 377 14.10 -2.55 -24.28
C MET A 377 13.59 -1.36 -23.45
N TRP A 378 13.32 -1.58 -22.16
CA TRP A 378 12.89 -0.54 -21.24
C TRP A 378 13.90 0.61 -21.15
N LEU A 379 15.20 0.30 -21.09
CA LEU A 379 16.29 1.29 -21.15
C LEU A 379 16.29 2.10 -22.44
N GLY A 380 16.06 1.43 -23.58
CA GLY A 380 15.95 2.08 -24.88
C GLY A 380 14.79 3.07 -24.97
N GLU A 381 13.71 2.84 -24.21
CA GLU A 381 12.57 3.76 -24.09
C GLU A 381 12.76 4.83 -23.00
N LEU A 382 13.65 4.59 -22.04
CA LEU A 382 13.86 5.46 -20.88
C LEU A 382 14.31 6.87 -21.29
N GLY A 383 15.06 7.02 -22.39
CA GLY A 383 15.53 8.32 -22.88
C GLY A 383 14.42 9.33 -23.16
N ALA A 384 13.25 8.85 -23.60
CA ALA A 384 12.06 9.67 -23.77
C ALA A 384 11.36 10.00 -22.44
N ARG A 385 11.52 9.15 -21.42
CA ARG A 385 10.80 9.19 -20.13
C ARG A 385 11.62 9.81 -18.98
N ILE A 386 12.94 9.99 -19.15
CA ILE A 386 13.89 10.32 -18.07
C ILE A 386 13.63 11.67 -17.38
N LYS A 387 12.95 12.62 -18.04
CA LYS A 387 12.60 13.92 -17.44
C LYS A 387 11.67 13.79 -16.22
N HIS A 388 10.91 12.70 -16.14
CA HIS A 388 9.92 12.46 -15.08
C HIS A 388 10.30 11.29 -14.18
N TYR A 389 11.38 10.58 -14.49
CA TYR A 389 11.80 9.37 -13.78
C TYR A 389 13.03 9.66 -12.92
N ARG A 390 12.85 9.67 -11.59
CA ARG A 390 13.95 9.72 -10.61
C ARG A 390 14.02 8.37 -9.89
N PRO A 391 14.70 7.37 -10.47
CA PRO A 391 14.84 6.09 -9.79
C PRO A 391 15.74 6.25 -8.56
N ARG A 392 15.50 5.40 -7.55
CA ARG A 392 16.41 5.27 -6.40
C ARG A 392 17.76 4.66 -6.79
N GLU A 393 17.78 3.83 -7.84
CA GLU A 393 18.98 3.20 -8.40
C GLU A 393 19.24 3.70 -9.82
N ASP A 394 20.51 3.92 -10.17
CA ASP A 394 20.90 4.33 -11.53
C ASP A 394 20.73 3.13 -12.49
N PRO A 395 19.80 3.19 -13.46
CA PRO A 395 19.50 2.06 -14.33
C PRO A 395 20.70 1.69 -15.22
N TRP A 396 21.63 2.62 -15.46
CA TRP A 396 22.85 2.34 -16.19
C TRP A 396 23.85 1.51 -15.38
N LYS A 397 23.90 1.71 -14.06
CA LYS A 397 24.69 0.85 -13.16
C LYS A 397 24.11 -0.55 -13.07
N LEU A 398 22.78 -0.66 -13.10
CA LEU A 398 22.12 -1.96 -13.16
C LEU A 398 22.50 -2.70 -14.45
N LEU A 399 22.52 -2.03 -15.61
CA LEU A 399 22.98 -2.65 -16.87
C LEU A 399 24.37 -3.25 -16.77
N LEU A 400 25.32 -2.49 -16.23
CA LEU A 400 26.68 -2.95 -16.02
C LEU A 400 26.74 -4.13 -15.04
N PHE A 401 25.96 -4.08 -13.96
CA PHE A 401 25.83 -5.19 -13.01
C PHE A 401 25.28 -6.45 -13.67
N LEU A 402 24.15 -6.37 -14.38
CA LEU A 402 23.55 -7.54 -15.05
C LEU A 402 24.53 -8.16 -16.07
N PHE A 403 25.31 -7.33 -16.77
CA PHE A 403 26.34 -7.81 -17.69
C PHE A 403 27.50 -8.52 -16.95
N ASP A 404 27.96 -7.97 -15.82
CA ASP A 404 29.02 -8.57 -15.00
C ASP A 404 28.60 -9.92 -14.39
N GLU A 405 27.32 -10.06 -14.04
CA GLU A 405 26.73 -11.32 -13.57
C GLU A 405 26.58 -12.38 -14.69
N GLY A 406 26.91 -12.02 -15.94
CA GLY A 406 26.99 -12.95 -17.07
C GLY A 406 25.81 -12.88 -18.04
N CYS A 407 24.93 -11.88 -17.95
CA CYS A 407 23.87 -11.71 -18.95
C CYS A 407 24.46 -11.47 -20.34
N THR A 408 24.03 -12.27 -21.31
CA THR A 408 24.53 -12.19 -22.68
C THR A 408 23.76 -11.15 -23.48
N ILE A 409 24.49 -10.24 -24.12
CA ILE A 409 23.92 -9.37 -25.15
C ILE A 409 23.72 -10.22 -26.40
N GLU A 410 22.59 -10.04 -27.08
CA GLU A 410 22.27 -10.70 -28.35
C GLU A 410 22.18 -9.65 -29.47
N PRO A 411 22.30 -10.04 -30.75
CA PRO A 411 22.24 -9.09 -31.87
C PRO A 411 21.01 -8.18 -31.83
N HIS A 412 19.84 -8.74 -31.54
CA HIS A 412 18.59 -7.99 -31.53
C HIS A 412 18.50 -6.94 -30.40
N HIS A 413 19.40 -6.98 -29.41
CA HIS A 413 19.47 -6.00 -28.33
C HIS A 413 20.12 -4.67 -28.74
N PHE A 414 20.95 -4.63 -29.80
CA PHE A 414 21.69 -3.40 -30.16
C PHE A 414 20.81 -2.21 -30.47
N ARG A 415 19.66 -2.43 -31.09
CA ARG A 415 18.69 -1.36 -31.36
C ARG A 415 18.29 -0.63 -30.08
N PHE A 416 18.16 -1.36 -28.98
CA PHE A 416 17.77 -0.81 -27.70
C PHE A 416 18.93 -0.14 -26.99
N ILE A 417 20.11 -0.78 -26.99
CA ILE A 417 21.35 -0.21 -26.42
C ILE A 417 21.70 1.09 -27.14
N ALA A 418 21.59 1.13 -28.47
CA ALA A 418 21.82 2.34 -29.26
C ALA A 418 20.88 3.46 -28.82
N ARG A 419 19.56 3.23 -28.80
CA ARG A 419 18.58 4.21 -28.30
C ARG A 419 18.89 4.66 -26.88
N ALA A 420 19.30 3.73 -26.01
CA ALA A 420 19.68 4.01 -24.64
C ALA A 420 20.94 4.92 -24.55
N ALA A 421 21.89 4.79 -25.48
CA ALA A 421 23.05 5.66 -25.60
C ALA A 421 22.71 7.13 -25.96
N LEU A 422 21.48 7.40 -26.44
CA LEU A 422 21.00 8.78 -26.68
C LEU A 422 20.56 9.50 -25.40
N CYS A 423 20.37 8.74 -24.31
CA CYS A 423 19.88 9.31 -23.06
C CYS A 423 20.92 10.27 -22.48
N PRO A 424 20.52 11.47 -22.02
CA PRO A 424 21.38 12.30 -21.20
C PRO A 424 21.86 11.47 -19.99
N ASN A 425 23.18 11.46 -19.75
CA ASN A 425 23.88 10.72 -18.68
C ASN A 425 24.20 9.23 -18.93
N SER A 426 23.83 8.62 -20.06
CA SER A 426 24.17 7.21 -20.32
C SER A 426 25.60 7.01 -20.85
N ALA A 427 26.19 8.03 -21.48
CA ALA A 427 27.50 7.97 -22.15
C ALA A 427 28.63 7.24 -21.38
N PRO A 428 28.96 7.57 -20.10
CA PRO A 428 30.07 6.91 -19.41
C PRO A 428 29.81 5.41 -19.18
N HIS A 429 28.55 5.01 -18.99
CA HIS A 429 28.18 3.62 -18.77
C HIS A 429 28.15 2.83 -20.09
N MET A 430 27.75 3.45 -21.20
CA MET A 430 27.76 2.81 -22.52
C MET A 430 29.17 2.49 -23.01
N SER A 431 30.12 3.40 -22.83
CA SER A 431 31.52 3.12 -23.17
C SER A 431 32.11 2.00 -22.31
N GLN A 432 31.76 1.94 -21.02
CA GLN A 432 32.15 0.80 -20.16
C GLN A 432 31.54 -0.52 -20.64
N LEU A 433 30.27 -0.51 -21.06
CA LEU A 433 29.61 -1.69 -21.61
C LEU A 433 30.32 -2.17 -22.88
N ILE A 434 30.62 -1.27 -23.84
CA ILE A 434 31.33 -1.64 -25.08
C ILE A 434 32.72 -2.20 -24.77
N ALA A 435 33.47 -1.58 -23.85
CA ALA A 435 34.78 -2.07 -23.46
C ALA A 435 34.71 -3.50 -22.90
N ARG A 436 33.76 -3.76 -21.98
CA ARG A 436 33.52 -5.11 -21.41
C ARG A 436 33.09 -6.11 -22.47
N PHE A 437 32.19 -5.69 -23.36
CA PHE A 437 31.70 -6.52 -24.46
C PHE A 437 32.83 -6.91 -25.43
N THR A 438 33.70 -5.96 -25.77
CA THR A 438 34.88 -6.19 -26.63
C THR A 438 35.85 -7.17 -25.99
N MET A 439 36.10 -7.04 -24.68
CA MET A 439 36.91 -8.02 -23.93
C MET A 439 36.28 -9.41 -23.95
N HIS A 440 34.95 -9.50 -23.76
CA HIS A 440 34.22 -10.77 -23.81
C HIS A 440 34.35 -11.44 -25.18
N MET A 441 34.10 -10.71 -26.27
CA MET A 441 34.23 -11.22 -27.65
C MET A 441 35.66 -11.65 -28.01
N THR A 442 36.66 -11.03 -27.39
CA THR A 442 38.07 -11.43 -27.57
C THR A 442 38.37 -12.76 -26.89
N ARG A 443 37.78 -13.01 -25.71
CA ARG A 443 37.94 -14.27 -24.95
C ARG A 443 37.09 -15.40 -25.53
N PHE A 444 35.88 -15.09 -25.94
CA PHE A 444 34.88 -16.01 -26.48
C PHE A 444 34.41 -15.51 -27.84
N PRO A 445 35.17 -15.76 -28.91
CA PRO A 445 34.82 -15.28 -30.24
C PRO A 445 33.50 -15.91 -30.70
N PRO A 446 32.55 -15.11 -31.24
CA PRO A 446 31.27 -15.62 -31.73
C PRO A 446 31.49 -16.54 -32.94
N THR A 447 30.51 -17.39 -33.24
CA THR A 447 30.52 -18.19 -34.48
C THR A 447 30.53 -17.27 -35.70
N GLU A 448 30.96 -17.76 -36.87
CA GLU A 448 30.92 -16.94 -38.10
C GLU A 448 29.51 -16.47 -38.45
N ALA A 449 28.50 -17.32 -38.20
CA ALA A 449 27.10 -17.00 -38.42
C ALA A 449 26.63 -15.88 -37.49
N ASP A 450 26.93 -16.00 -36.19
CA ASP A 450 26.66 -14.95 -35.21
C ASP A 450 27.39 -13.69 -35.62
N ARG A 451 28.70 -13.73 -35.84
CA ARG A 451 29.50 -12.56 -36.21
C ARG A 451 28.92 -11.77 -37.37
N ARG A 452 28.43 -12.44 -38.43
CA ARG A 452 27.76 -11.79 -39.55
C ARG A 452 26.45 -11.12 -39.13
N LEU A 453 25.63 -11.81 -38.33
CA LEU A 453 24.39 -11.29 -37.77
C LEU A 453 24.65 -10.08 -36.86
N TRP A 454 25.68 -10.13 -36.02
CA TRP A 454 26.12 -9.03 -35.17
C TRP A 454 26.55 -7.82 -36.02
N ILE A 455 27.40 -8.03 -37.02
CA ILE A 455 27.86 -6.96 -37.93
C ILE A 455 26.68 -6.33 -38.69
N SER A 456 25.80 -7.14 -39.30
CA SER A 456 24.65 -6.61 -40.04
C SER A 456 23.71 -5.86 -39.11
N THR A 457 23.43 -6.38 -37.92
CA THR A 457 22.50 -5.74 -36.97
C THR A 457 23.07 -4.43 -36.44
N ILE A 458 24.34 -4.37 -36.03
CA ILE A 458 24.98 -3.11 -35.61
C ILE A 458 24.98 -2.10 -36.76
N ARG A 459 25.34 -2.55 -37.97
CA ARG A 459 25.34 -1.68 -39.15
C ARG A 459 23.94 -1.14 -39.43
N ASP A 460 22.90 -1.96 -39.36
CA ASP A 460 21.56 -1.57 -39.79
C ASP A 460 20.82 -0.77 -38.68
N GLU A 461 20.96 -1.19 -37.42
CA GLU A 461 20.26 -0.58 -36.27
C GLU A 461 20.98 0.65 -35.69
N VAL A 462 22.31 0.75 -35.86
CA VAL A 462 23.13 1.84 -35.27
C VAL A 462 23.74 2.73 -36.35
N VAL A 463 24.54 2.17 -37.27
CA VAL A 463 25.32 2.97 -38.25
C VAL A 463 24.44 3.52 -39.38
N GLY A 464 23.55 2.69 -39.91
CA GLY A 464 22.67 2.98 -41.04
C GLY A 464 21.33 3.57 -40.64
N ASN A 465 21.01 3.57 -39.35
CA ASN A 465 19.76 4.10 -38.83
C ASN A 465 19.76 5.64 -38.90
N LYS A 466 19.27 6.18 -40.01
CA LYS A 466 19.21 7.63 -40.28
C LYS A 466 18.39 8.39 -39.23
N GLU A 467 17.45 7.75 -38.56
CA GLU A 467 16.66 8.39 -37.50
C GLU A 467 17.49 8.50 -36.21
N TYR A 468 18.19 7.43 -35.84
CA TYR A 468 19.15 7.42 -34.75
C TYR A 468 20.25 8.48 -34.94
N VAL A 469 20.91 8.48 -36.11
CA VAL A 469 21.96 9.44 -36.47
C VAL A 469 21.43 10.88 -36.44
N ARG A 470 20.19 11.11 -36.90
CA ARG A 470 19.53 12.42 -36.78
C ARG A 470 19.26 12.80 -35.33
N GLN A 471 18.73 11.88 -34.52
CA GLN A 471 18.42 12.12 -33.11
C GLN A 471 19.68 12.43 -32.30
N ILE A 472 20.80 11.73 -32.53
CA ILE A 472 22.13 12.10 -31.99
C ILE A 472 22.49 13.53 -32.36
N GLY A 473 22.41 13.87 -33.65
CA GLY A 473 22.74 15.21 -34.13
C GLY A 473 21.90 16.30 -33.43
N PHE A 474 20.62 16.03 -33.17
CA PHE A 474 19.72 16.93 -32.45
C PHE A 474 19.96 16.96 -30.93
N THR A 475 20.20 15.82 -30.27
CA THR A 475 20.45 15.78 -28.81
C THR A 475 21.79 16.40 -28.46
N ASP A 476 22.83 16.18 -29.25
CA ASP A 476 24.10 16.88 -29.13
C ASP A 476 23.89 18.39 -29.27
N PHE A 477 23.23 18.83 -30.34
CA PHE A 477 22.98 20.25 -30.57
C PHE A 477 22.19 20.91 -29.43
N ALA A 478 21.11 20.28 -28.95
CA ALA A 478 20.27 20.81 -27.87
C ALA A 478 20.97 20.79 -26.50
N HIS A 479 21.76 19.76 -26.19
CA HIS A 479 22.57 19.70 -24.97
C HIS A 479 23.65 20.78 -24.98
N TRP A 480 24.35 20.97 -26.10
CA TRP A 480 25.35 22.03 -26.25
C TRP A 480 24.74 23.43 -26.20
N GLN A 481 23.54 23.65 -26.75
CA GLN A 481 22.81 24.91 -26.59
C GLN A 481 22.45 25.21 -25.12
N ARG A 482 21.97 24.21 -24.36
CA ARG A 482 21.67 24.40 -22.93
C ARG A 482 22.94 24.58 -22.09
N ALA A 483 23.98 23.78 -22.32
CA ALA A 483 25.26 23.91 -21.62
C ALA A 483 25.97 25.23 -21.96
N ALA A 484 25.77 25.78 -23.16
CA ALA A 484 26.22 27.13 -23.52
C ALA A 484 25.37 28.22 -22.86
N ALA A 485 24.05 28.03 -22.76
CA ALA A 485 23.15 28.94 -22.04
C ALA A 485 23.46 28.98 -20.53
N ASP A 486 23.67 27.83 -19.89
CA ASP A 486 24.04 27.74 -18.47
C ASP A 486 25.44 28.32 -18.20
N ARG A 487 26.37 28.18 -19.15
CA ARG A 487 27.67 28.87 -19.09
C ARG A 487 27.52 30.39 -19.22
N ARG A 488 26.60 30.88 -20.06
CA ARG A 488 26.32 32.33 -20.17
C ARG A 488 25.68 32.87 -18.90
N THR A 489 24.72 32.16 -18.29
CA THR A 489 24.09 32.61 -17.04
C THR A 489 25.03 32.56 -15.83
N THR A 490 25.98 31.62 -15.80
CA THR A 490 27.03 31.58 -14.76
C THR A 490 28.11 32.64 -14.97
N LEU A 491 28.49 32.94 -16.22
CA LEU A 491 29.35 34.07 -16.54
C LEU A 491 28.70 35.42 -16.21
N ASP A 492 27.40 35.60 -16.51
CA ASP A 492 26.64 36.81 -16.16
C ASP A 492 26.41 36.97 -14.65
N ARG A 493 26.37 35.87 -13.89
CA ARG A 493 26.39 35.93 -12.41
C ARG A 493 27.76 36.29 -11.86
N SER A 494 28.84 35.81 -12.48
CA SER A 494 30.21 36.13 -12.07
C SER A 494 30.64 37.56 -12.43
N SER A 495 30.03 38.17 -13.45
CA SER A 495 30.24 39.57 -13.82
C SER A 495 29.32 40.56 -13.07
N ARG A 496 28.28 40.07 -12.37
CA ARG A 496 27.41 40.89 -11.52
C ARG A 496 27.75 40.85 -10.02
N SER A 497 28.67 39.99 -9.56
CA SER A 497 29.03 39.90 -8.13
C SER A 497 30.27 40.71 -7.72
N SER A 498 30.84 41.52 -8.62
CA SER A 498 31.98 42.41 -8.36
C SER A 498 31.54 43.88 -8.34
N GLY A 499 30.54 44.20 -7.51
CA GLY A 499 30.15 45.58 -7.27
C GLY A 499 29.18 45.71 -6.10
N SER A 500 29.59 46.47 -5.07
CA SER A 500 28.81 46.94 -3.92
C SER A 500 28.53 45.92 -2.80
N ASN A 501 29.29 45.95 -1.71
CA ASN A 501 29.04 46.89 -0.61
C ASN A 501 30.00 46.66 0.58
N LYS A 502 30.70 47.75 0.92
CA LYS A 502 31.32 48.01 2.22
C LYS A 502 30.22 48.34 3.25
N LYS A 503 30.50 47.96 4.51
CA LYS A 503 29.99 48.47 5.80
C LYS A 503 28.70 47.89 6.42
N ALA A 504 28.85 47.60 7.72
CA ALA A 504 27.89 47.40 8.83
C ALA A 504 27.76 45.92 9.25
N SER A 505 28.47 45.43 10.28
CA SER A 505 28.44 45.74 11.73
C SER A 505 27.15 45.33 12.44
N GLU A 506 27.29 44.28 13.26
CA GLU A 506 26.65 44.01 14.56
C GLU A 506 25.13 43.79 14.66
N ARG A 507 24.72 42.59 15.14
CA ARG A 507 24.29 42.38 16.55
C ARG A 507 23.76 40.96 16.83
N ARG A 508 24.35 40.33 17.87
CA ARG A 508 23.77 39.53 18.98
C ARG A 508 22.76 38.40 18.75
N SER A 509 23.14 37.19 19.20
CA SER A 509 22.60 36.47 20.39
C SER A 509 23.23 35.05 20.46
N SER A 510 24.10 34.68 21.42
CA SER A 510 23.80 34.06 22.76
C SER A 510 22.70 32.99 22.71
N SER A 511 22.78 31.77 23.23
CA SER A 511 23.62 31.07 24.23
C SER A 511 23.22 29.58 24.16
N GLN A 512 24.13 28.62 24.00
CA GLN A 512 24.69 27.71 25.03
C GLN A 512 23.70 27.07 26.04
N SER A 513 23.63 25.73 26.00
CA SER A 513 23.95 24.75 27.07
C SER A 513 23.35 23.38 26.66
N SER A 514 23.81 22.18 27.01
CA SER A 514 24.95 21.60 27.72
C SER A 514 24.72 20.08 27.73
N GLY A 515 25.76 19.26 27.73
CA GLY A 515 25.63 17.82 28.02
C GLY A 515 26.79 17.01 27.50
N GLY A 516 27.82 16.83 28.32
CA GLY A 516 29.02 16.03 28.02
C GLY A 516 29.03 14.67 28.71
N LEU A 517 30.22 14.03 28.61
CA LEU A 517 30.69 12.74 29.13
C LEU A 517 30.37 11.56 28.18
N GLY A 518 31.31 10.75 27.71
CA GLY A 518 32.76 10.64 27.93
C GLY A 518 33.20 9.21 27.56
N GLY A 519 34.40 9.03 26.99
CA GLY A 519 35.07 7.72 26.99
C GLY A 519 35.71 7.25 25.68
N LEU A 520 37.05 7.15 25.74
CA LEU A 520 37.98 6.29 24.99
C LEU A 520 38.32 6.59 23.52
N VAL A 521 39.49 7.23 23.41
CA VAL A 521 40.43 7.25 22.28
C VAL A 521 41.38 6.06 22.41
N ALA A 522 41.69 5.41 21.29
CA ALA A 522 42.95 4.68 21.10
C ALA A 522 43.67 5.27 19.88
N GLU A 523 44.88 5.73 20.13
CA GLU A 523 45.87 6.26 19.18
C GLU A 523 46.34 5.19 18.20
N ILE A 524 46.56 5.56 16.92
CA ILE A 524 47.80 5.23 16.21
C ILE A 524 48.22 6.45 15.37
N THR A 525 49.48 6.82 15.61
CA THR A 525 50.40 7.78 14.98
C THR A 525 50.58 7.57 13.46
N GLY A 526 51.16 8.48 12.65
CA GLY A 526 51.91 9.70 12.89
C GLY A 526 52.35 10.32 11.56
N SER A 527 52.84 11.55 11.64
CA SER A 527 53.43 12.32 10.54
C SER A 527 54.90 11.93 10.29
N ASN A 528 55.38 11.96 9.04
CA ASN A 528 56.37 12.95 8.60
C ASN A 528 56.86 12.78 7.15
N LYS A 529 56.88 13.94 6.46
CA LYS A 529 57.88 14.52 5.54
C LYS A 529 58.88 13.65 4.74
N THR A 530 58.79 13.88 3.42
CA THR A 530 59.83 14.18 2.40
C THR A 530 60.96 13.18 2.10
N THR A 531 61.08 12.79 0.81
CA THR A 531 62.29 12.98 -0.01
C THR A 531 62.05 12.60 -1.48
N LYS A 532 62.60 13.40 -2.41
CA LYS A 532 62.84 13.06 -3.82
C LYS A 532 64.18 12.31 -3.92
N ALA A 533 64.22 11.19 -4.62
CA ALA A 533 65.32 10.79 -5.53
C ALA A 533 64.91 9.49 -6.25
N GLY A 534 65.24 9.41 -7.54
CA GLY A 534 64.82 8.35 -8.44
C GLY A 534 65.55 7.02 -8.31
N GLY A 535 64.95 6.00 -8.92
CA GLY A 535 65.50 4.67 -9.15
C GLY A 535 64.51 3.93 -10.04
N ALA A 536 64.81 3.87 -11.33
CA ALA A 536 64.04 3.16 -12.33
C ALA A 536 64.13 1.65 -12.10
N TYR A 537 62.97 0.97 -12.05
CA TYR A 537 62.82 -0.36 -12.60
C TYR A 537 61.39 -0.49 -13.16
N VAL A 538 61.34 -0.89 -14.42
CA VAL A 538 60.17 -0.91 -15.30
C VAL A 538 59.41 -2.20 -15.08
N ASP A 539 58.11 -2.10 -14.80
CA ASP A 539 57.11 -3.09 -15.22
C ASP A 539 55.74 -2.41 -15.34
N HIS A 540 55.51 -1.84 -16.51
CA HIS A 540 54.19 -1.42 -16.99
C HIS A 540 53.90 -2.14 -18.29
N VAL A 541 53.06 -3.17 -18.23
CA VAL A 541 52.22 -3.53 -19.38
C VAL A 541 50.77 -3.43 -18.94
N SER A 542 50.23 -2.21 -19.02
CA SER A 542 48.78 -1.98 -19.02
C SER A 542 48.34 -1.65 -20.44
N ILE A 543 47.19 -2.18 -20.84
CA ILE A 543 46.59 -2.06 -22.19
C ILE A 543 46.41 -0.60 -22.65
N SER A 544 46.51 0.37 -21.74
CA SER A 544 46.55 1.81 -22.01
C SER A 544 47.79 2.30 -22.79
N SER A 545 48.85 1.49 -22.94
CA SER A 545 50.02 1.85 -23.77
C SER A 545 49.89 1.47 -25.25
N LEU A 546 48.85 0.72 -25.65
CA LEU A 546 48.70 0.29 -27.04
C LEU A 546 47.87 1.27 -27.91
N ILE A 547 47.04 2.11 -27.30
CA ILE A 547 46.15 3.05 -28.01
C ILE A 547 46.13 4.34 -27.19
N GLY A 548 46.94 5.33 -27.59
CA GLY A 548 47.18 6.53 -26.79
C GLY A 548 45.93 7.38 -26.60
N TRP A 549 45.24 7.22 -25.47
CA TRP A 549 44.03 7.98 -25.13
C TRP A 549 44.18 8.63 -23.75
N LYS A 550 44.27 9.96 -23.73
CA LYS A 550 43.99 10.77 -22.53
C LYS A 550 42.47 10.88 -22.39
N VAL A 551 41.94 10.55 -21.22
CA VAL A 551 40.52 10.73 -20.90
C VAL A 551 40.20 12.23 -20.90
N ASP A 552 39.49 12.69 -21.92
CA ASP A 552 39.18 14.09 -22.15
C ASP A 552 37.67 14.38 -21.94
N LYS A 553 37.32 15.65 -21.72
CA LYS A 553 35.97 16.18 -21.42
C LYS A 553 34.97 16.07 -22.61
N ASN A 554 35.19 15.14 -23.54
CA ASN A 554 34.57 15.02 -24.85
C ASN A 554 33.66 13.79 -25.03
N LEU A 555 33.10 13.23 -23.94
CA LEU A 555 32.16 12.09 -24.01
C LEU A 555 30.82 12.51 -24.65
N ARG A 556 30.80 12.52 -25.99
CA ARG A 556 29.64 12.79 -26.85
C ARG A 556 28.88 11.49 -27.13
N PRO A 557 27.56 11.51 -27.34
CA PRO A 557 26.81 10.39 -27.94
C PRO A 557 27.38 9.94 -29.29
N SER A 558 28.03 10.81 -30.06
CA SER A 558 28.77 10.45 -31.29
C SER A 558 29.85 9.38 -31.05
N HIS A 559 30.40 9.31 -29.84
CA HIS A 559 31.42 8.33 -29.45
C HIS A 559 30.90 6.90 -29.46
N PHE A 560 29.62 6.67 -29.15
CA PHE A 560 29.04 5.33 -29.22
C PHE A 560 28.96 4.81 -30.66
N VAL A 561 28.70 5.69 -31.64
CA VAL A 561 28.73 5.32 -33.06
C VAL A 561 30.15 5.00 -33.51
N ASP A 562 31.13 5.80 -33.07
CA ASP A 562 32.55 5.57 -33.37
C ASP A 562 33.04 4.25 -32.74
N GLU A 563 32.73 4.01 -31.46
CA GLU A 563 33.05 2.76 -30.74
C GLU A 563 32.32 1.54 -31.33
N ALA A 564 31.05 1.69 -31.76
CA ALA A 564 30.32 0.63 -32.44
C ALA A 564 30.89 0.34 -33.83
N THR A 565 31.36 1.36 -34.55
CA THR A 565 32.05 1.21 -35.83
C THR A 565 33.39 0.50 -35.64
N GLU A 566 34.13 0.86 -34.59
CA GLU A 566 35.35 0.17 -34.19
C GLU A 566 35.08 -1.29 -33.81
N LEU A 567 33.99 -1.57 -33.07
CA LEU A 567 33.56 -2.94 -32.77
C LEU A 567 33.27 -3.74 -34.04
N VAL A 568 32.62 -3.14 -35.05
CA VAL A 568 32.43 -3.77 -36.37
C VAL A 568 33.78 -4.08 -37.02
N HIS A 569 34.74 -3.16 -36.97
CA HIS A 569 36.09 -3.40 -37.50
C HIS A 569 36.83 -4.51 -36.73
N VAL A 570 36.72 -4.58 -35.40
CA VAL A 570 37.27 -5.66 -34.57
C VAL A 570 36.67 -7.01 -34.97
N LEU A 571 35.35 -7.08 -35.10
CA LEU A 571 34.66 -8.29 -35.55
C LEU A 571 35.13 -8.70 -36.96
N GLN A 572 35.34 -7.76 -37.88
CA GLN A 572 35.89 -8.05 -39.21
C GLN A 572 37.36 -8.49 -39.18
N ALA A 573 38.18 -7.93 -38.28
CA ALA A 573 39.63 -8.16 -38.18
C ALA A 573 39.99 -9.54 -37.60
N THR A 574 39.15 -10.14 -36.75
CA THR A 574 39.34 -11.50 -36.21
C THR A 574 39.55 -12.58 -37.29
N LYS A 575 39.17 -12.30 -38.54
CA LYS A 575 39.43 -13.13 -39.73
C LYS A 575 40.92 -13.35 -40.04
N LYS A 576 41.80 -12.39 -39.70
CA LYS A 576 43.16 -12.34 -40.28
C LYS A 576 44.24 -13.15 -39.56
N LYS A 577 44.00 -13.74 -38.38
CA LYS A 577 45.05 -14.45 -37.61
C LYS A 577 45.18 -15.96 -37.86
N ARG A 578 44.46 -16.56 -38.82
CA ARG A 578 44.54 -18.02 -39.09
C ARG A 578 45.00 -18.44 -40.50
N SER A 579 45.40 -17.54 -41.40
CA SER A 579 45.83 -17.93 -42.76
C SER A 579 47.32 -17.72 -43.07
N SER A 580 48.19 -17.61 -42.07
CA SER A 580 49.64 -17.44 -42.28
C SER A 580 50.46 -18.51 -41.56
N PHE A 581 50.14 -19.78 -41.80
CA PHE A 581 51.03 -20.92 -41.51
C PHE A 581 50.75 -22.05 -42.54
N SER A 582 51.26 -21.87 -43.76
CA SER A 582 51.66 -22.95 -44.68
C SER A 582 52.11 -22.37 -46.01
N ARG A 583 53.39 -21.95 -46.06
CA ARG A 583 54.18 -22.09 -47.28
C ARG A 583 55.38 -22.95 -46.93
N ILE A 584 55.18 -24.26 -47.03
CA ILE A 584 56.27 -25.20 -47.22
C ILE A 584 56.80 -24.91 -48.63
N ARG A 585 58.06 -24.49 -48.70
CA ARG A 585 58.85 -24.43 -49.92
C ARG A 585 59.25 -25.86 -50.28
N THR A 586 58.85 -26.33 -51.45
CA THR A 586 59.57 -27.32 -52.23
C THR A 586 59.86 -26.69 -53.59
N GLY A 587 61.13 -26.73 -54.00
CA GLY A 587 61.70 -25.99 -55.12
C GLY A 587 63.00 -25.34 -54.69
#